data_AF-I2DNE6-F1
#
_entry.id   AF-I2DNE6-F1
#
_cell.length_a   1.000
_cell.length_b   1.000
_cell.length_c   1.000
_cell.angle_alpha   90.00
_cell.angle_beta   90.00
_cell.angle_gamma   90.00
#
_symmetry.space_group_name_H-M   'P 1'
#
loop_
_entity.id
_entity.type
_entity.pdbx_description
1 polymer ?
#
loop_
_entity_poly.entity_id
_entity_poly.type
_entity_poly.pdbx_seq_one_letter_code
_entity_poly.pdbx_strand_id
1 'polypeptide(L)'
;MDELTLGLIGAGAVVVGGVVVYNAWQGAKVRRRMPRPMPEEAADAMNRPERDEELPFIEPVRQPVRREPAAPAPAPAASAASEAARVEPTFGGVAPADEPVDLQAESVGVGADVSAGSDGVAERAADEGTPAAAAHEAPAAGVADDEHVEPVLPAATTISSAPPAIVDRRIDCIVPIRLGAPLPGDKILPVAQRLRRAGSKPVHIEGKPEGGQWELLQNGVRYEELRAAAQLANRSGALNELEFSEFVTGVQQFADAIDGAPEFPDMMETVAMARELDGFAAQCDAQLSINVMSDGAPWSANYVQAVASQDGLLLSRDGTRFVKLDAKQNPVFMLQFGDTNFLRDDLTYKGGNMITLVLDVPVAEEDILPFRLMCDYAKSLSERIGARVVDDSRRPLPESALVAIDQQLMKLYAKLEEAGIPAGSPVTRRLFSQ
;
A
#
# COMPACT_ATOMS: atom_id res chain seq x y z
N MET A 1 59.09 20.91 -16.69
CA MET A 1 57.75 20.40 -16.36
C MET A 1 57.48 19.30 -17.36
N ASP A 2 57.22 18.09 -16.90
CA ASP A 2 57.12 16.93 -17.78
C ASP A 2 55.76 16.93 -18.50
N GLU A 3 55.72 16.37 -19.71
CA GLU A 3 54.47 16.21 -20.48
C GLU A 3 53.39 15.48 -19.68
N LEU A 4 53.79 14.54 -18.81
CA LEU A 4 52.90 13.84 -17.87
C LEU A 4 52.22 14.80 -16.87
N THR A 5 52.93 15.80 -16.34
CA THR A 5 52.31 16.79 -15.44
C THR A 5 51.42 17.78 -16.20
N LEU A 6 51.80 18.16 -17.43
CA LEU A 6 50.96 19.00 -18.28
C LEU A 6 49.65 18.28 -18.67
N GLY A 7 49.74 16.99 -19.02
CA GLY A 7 48.59 16.14 -19.34
C GLY A 7 47.66 15.91 -18.15
N LEU A 8 48.21 15.68 -16.95
CA LEU A 8 47.41 15.50 -15.73
C LEU A 8 46.63 16.79 -15.37
N ILE A 9 47.24 17.96 -15.52
CA ILE A 9 46.60 19.26 -15.31
C ILE A 9 45.48 19.48 -16.35
N GLY A 10 45.71 19.13 -17.62
CA GLY A 10 44.70 19.17 -18.68
C GLY A 10 43.49 18.29 -18.37
N ALA A 11 43.71 17.04 -17.96
CA ALA A 11 42.63 16.12 -17.57
C ALA A 11 41.83 16.65 -16.36
N GLY A 12 42.51 17.16 -15.33
CA GLY A 12 41.87 17.76 -14.17
C GLY A 12 40.97 18.96 -14.53
N ALA A 13 41.44 19.84 -15.43
CA ALA A 13 40.66 20.98 -15.89
C ALA A 13 39.37 20.56 -16.64
N VAL A 14 39.42 19.49 -17.45
CA VAL A 14 38.25 18.95 -18.15
C VAL A 14 37.23 18.37 -17.15
N VAL A 15 37.67 17.62 -16.14
CA VAL A 15 36.77 17.05 -15.11
C VAL A 15 36.09 18.17 -14.30
N VAL A 16 36.85 19.16 -13.83
CA VAL A 16 36.28 20.31 -13.10
C VAL A 16 35.31 21.11 -13.97
N GLY A 17 35.66 21.35 -15.25
CA GLY A 17 34.76 21.99 -16.21
C GLY A 17 33.45 21.21 -16.41
N GLY A 18 33.53 19.89 -16.53
CA GLY A 18 32.36 19.01 -16.64
C GLY A 18 31.45 19.09 -15.41
N VAL A 19 32.02 19.05 -14.19
CA VAL A 19 31.26 19.18 -12.93
C VAL A 19 30.61 20.56 -12.81
N VAL A 20 31.31 21.64 -13.17
CA VAL A 20 30.76 23.01 -13.15
C VAL A 20 29.61 23.17 -14.16
N VAL A 21 29.75 22.66 -15.38
CA VAL A 21 28.69 22.68 -16.40
C VAL A 21 27.49 21.83 -15.96
N TYR A 22 27.71 20.64 -15.41
CA TYR A 22 26.65 19.77 -14.92
C TYR A 22 25.88 20.41 -13.74
N ASN A 23 26.57 20.98 -12.76
CA ASN A 23 25.96 21.65 -11.62
C ASN A 23 25.21 22.94 -12.05
N ALA A 24 25.78 23.73 -12.97
CA ALA A 24 25.09 24.87 -13.57
C ALA A 24 23.83 24.46 -14.36
N TRP A 25 23.85 23.31 -15.05
CA TRP A 25 22.69 22.77 -15.75
C TRP A 25 21.59 22.29 -14.80
N GLN A 26 21.94 21.62 -13.70
CA GLN A 26 21.00 21.27 -12.63
C GLN A 26 20.39 22.53 -11.98
N GLY A 27 21.21 23.53 -11.63
CA GLY A 27 20.74 24.82 -11.12
C GLY A 27 19.82 25.56 -12.11
N ALA A 28 20.08 25.47 -13.42
CA ALA A 28 19.20 26.01 -14.45
C ALA A 28 17.89 25.23 -14.61
N LYS A 29 17.91 23.89 -14.44
CA LYS A 29 16.73 23.02 -14.43
C LYS A 29 15.79 23.37 -13.26
N VAL A 30 16.35 23.63 -12.08
CA VAL A 30 15.60 24.12 -10.90
C VAL A 30 15.04 25.53 -11.13
N ARG A 31 15.87 26.48 -11.60
CA ARG A 31 15.41 27.87 -11.86
C ARG A 31 14.33 27.97 -12.94
N ARG A 32 14.23 27.01 -13.87
CA ARG A 32 13.12 26.91 -14.84
C ARG A 32 11.78 26.45 -14.25
N ARG A 33 11.74 25.93 -13.01
CA ARG A 33 10.51 25.58 -12.27
C ARG A 33 10.04 26.67 -11.30
N MET A 34 10.77 27.78 -11.15
CA MET A 34 10.40 28.90 -10.28
C MET A 34 9.53 29.94 -11.03
N PRO A 35 8.44 30.47 -10.44
CA PRO A 35 7.75 31.64 -10.96
C PRO A 35 8.68 32.85 -11.08
N ARG A 36 8.37 33.78 -12.01
CA ARG A 36 9.06 35.07 -12.08
C ARG A 36 8.80 35.87 -10.79
N PRO A 37 9.78 36.62 -10.27
CA PRO A 37 9.51 37.59 -9.21
C PRO A 37 8.47 38.61 -9.69
N MET A 38 7.54 38.97 -8.80
CA MET A 38 6.53 39.99 -9.07
C MET A 38 7.17 41.39 -9.19
N PRO A 39 6.54 42.34 -9.92
CA PRO A 39 6.94 43.74 -9.89
C PRO A 39 6.78 44.33 -8.48
N GLU A 40 7.61 45.33 -8.17
CA GLU A 40 7.81 45.85 -6.81
C GLU A 40 6.54 46.45 -6.17
N GLU A 41 5.56 46.90 -6.98
CA GLU A 41 4.25 47.36 -6.52
C GLU A 41 3.48 46.30 -5.70
N ALA A 42 3.72 45.00 -5.93
CA ALA A 42 3.11 43.92 -5.16
C ALA A 42 3.84 43.62 -3.83
N ALA A 43 5.11 44.03 -3.69
CA ALA A 43 5.88 43.81 -2.47
C ALA A 43 5.48 44.80 -1.37
N ASP A 44 5.21 46.06 -1.74
CA ASP A 44 4.87 47.11 -0.77
C ASP A 44 3.48 46.90 -0.12
N ALA A 45 2.56 46.27 -0.85
CA ALA A 45 1.26 45.84 -0.33
C ALA A 45 1.37 44.78 0.79
N MET A 46 2.48 44.03 0.84
CA MET A 46 2.71 42.95 1.81
C MET A 46 3.20 43.47 3.19
N ASN A 47 3.67 44.72 3.26
CA ASN A 47 4.31 45.31 4.46
C ASN A 47 3.33 45.93 5.48
N ARG A 48 2.05 45.56 5.46
CA ARG A 48 1.05 46.01 6.46
C ARG A 48 0.96 45.04 7.64
N PRO A 49 1.22 45.48 8.89
CA PRO A 49 1.18 44.61 10.07
C PRO A 49 -0.26 44.46 10.61
N GLU A 50 -1.06 43.61 9.97
CA GLU A 50 -2.42 43.27 10.41
C GLU A 50 -2.47 41.83 10.97
N ARG A 51 -2.33 41.73 12.31
CA ARG A 51 -2.77 40.65 13.24
C ARG A 51 -2.51 39.16 12.95
N ASP A 52 -2.00 38.48 13.98
CA ASP A 52 -2.05 37.03 14.12
C ASP A 52 -3.50 36.52 14.24
N GLU A 53 -3.98 35.73 13.27
CA GLU A 53 -5.16 34.88 13.41
C GLU A 53 -5.10 33.65 12.46
N GLU A 54 -5.15 32.46 13.05
CA GLU A 54 -5.37 31.12 12.46
C GLU A 54 -4.81 30.79 11.05
N LEU A 55 -3.56 30.31 10.99
CA LEU A 55 -3.12 29.40 9.92
C LEU A 55 -3.82 28.02 10.05
N PRO A 56 -4.18 27.34 8.94
CA PRO A 56 -4.73 25.98 9.01
C PRO A 56 -3.68 25.01 9.59
N PHE A 57 -4.06 24.35 10.68
CA PHE A 57 -3.22 23.40 11.40
C PHE A 57 -3.07 22.08 10.62
N ILE A 58 -1.83 21.65 10.38
CA ILE A 58 -1.56 20.27 9.95
C ILE A 58 -1.72 19.39 11.19
N GLU A 59 -2.76 18.54 11.23
CA GLU A 59 -2.96 17.61 12.34
C GLU A 59 -2.10 16.34 12.16
N PRO A 60 -1.14 16.06 13.05
CA PRO A 60 -0.34 14.83 12.99
C PRO A 60 -1.18 13.64 13.48
N VAL A 61 -1.74 12.87 12.54
CA VAL A 61 -2.66 11.76 12.84
C VAL A 61 -1.94 10.59 13.51
N ARG A 62 -1.94 10.59 14.86
CA ARG A 62 -1.76 9.36 15.64
C ARG A 62 -3.00 8.49 15.47
N GLN A 63 -2.89 7.43 14.67
CA GLN A 63 -3.95 6.42 14.61
C GLN A 63 -4.18 5.79 16.00
N PRO A 64 -5.43 5.67 16.48
CA PRO A 64 -5.71 5.06 17.77
C PRO A 64 -5.48 3.55 17.69
N VAL A 65 -4.41 3.08 18.32
CA VAL A 65 -4.10 1.65 18.47
C VAL A 65 -5.34 0.92 19.00
N ARG A 66 -5.77 -0.13 18.29
CA ARG A 66 -6.96 -0.92 18.63
C ARG A 66 -6.75 -1.64 19.97
N ARG A 67 -7.15 -1.00 21.06
CA ARG A 67 -7.23 -1.64 22.38
C ARG A 67 -8.27 -2.76 22.34
N GLU A 68 -7.83 -3.97 22.62
CA GLU A 68 -8.72 -5.06 22.99
C GLU A 68 -9.39 -4.75 24.34
N PRO A 69 -10.64 -5.19 24.57
CA PRO A 69 -11.36 -4.87 25.80
C PRO A 69 -10.86 -5.73 26.96
N ALA A 70 -9.93 -5.18 27.74
CA ALA A 70 -9.52 -5.77 29.02
C ALA A 70 -10.71 -5.82 30.00
N ALA A 71 -10.88 -6.97 30.68
CA ALA A 71 -11.95 -7.16 31.65
C ALA A 71 -11.78 -6.26 32.90
N PRO A 72 -12.87 -5.79 33.53
CA PRO A 72 -12.78 -4.87 34.66
C PRO A 72 -12.29 -5.57 35.95
N ALA A 73 -11.13 -5.15 36.44
CA ALA A 73 -10.67 -5.44 37.80
C ALA A 73 -11.34 -4.49 38.82
N PRO A 74 -11.54 -4.91 40.09
CA PRO A 74 -12.37 -4.17 41.04
C PRO A 74 -11.69 -2.92 41.62
N ALA A 75 -12.50 -1.88 41.86
CA ALA A 75 -12.07 -0.67 42.57
C ALA A 75 -11.94 -0.92 44.10
N PRO A 76 -10.96 -0.27 44.78
CA PRO A 76 -10.76 -0.45 46.22
C PRO A 76 -11.81 0.31 47.05
N ALA A 77 -12.12 -0.22 48.24
CA ALA A 77 -13.09 0.37 49.15
C ALA A 77 -12.51 1.53 49.98
N ALA A 78 -13.32 2.57 50.18
CA ALA A 78 -13.14 3.60 51.21
C ALA A 78 -14.50 3.83 51.90
N SER A 79 -14.51 4.06 53.21
CA SER A 79 -15.73 4.05 54.03
C SER A 79 -15.86 5.28 54.92
N ALA A 80 -17.10 5.79 55.07
CA ALA A 80 -17.79 6.01 56.35
C ALA A 80 -18.95 7.05 56.24
N ALA A 81 -20.11 6.72 56.84
CA ALA A 81 -21.27 7.60 57.15
C ALA A 81 -21.97 8.30 55.96
N SER A 82 -23.29 8.51 55.91
CA SER A 82 -24.43 8.05 56.74
C SER A 82 -25.74 8.25 55.92
N GLU A 83 -26.93 7.80 56.30
CA GLU A 83 -27.43 7.18 57.55
C GLU A 83 -28.33 5.96 57.21
N ALA A 84 -29.39 5.66 57.98
CA ALA A 84 -30.35 4.59 57.70
C ALA A 84 -31.80 4.95 58.06
N ALA A 85 -32.77 4.48 57.25
CA ALA A 85 -34.20 4.47 57.59
C ALA A 85 -34.84 3.15 57.09
N ARG A 86 -35.34 2.34 58.03
CA ARG A 86 -35.82 0.96 57.81
C ARG A 86 -37.35 0.89 57.90
N VAL A 87 -37.98 0.23 56.93
CA VAL A 87 -39.29 -0.45 57.12
C VAL A 87 -39.30 -1.75 56.30
N GLU A 88 -39.70 -2.86 56.92
CA GLU A 88 -40.05 -4.13 56.27
C GLU A 88 -41.57 -4.31 56.34
N PRO A 89 -42.16 -5.19 55.51
CA PRO A 89 -42.67 -6.42 56.13
C PRO A 89 -42.51 -7.70 55.30
N THR A 90 -42.47 -8.85 55.98
CA THR A 90 -42.60 -10.20 55.39
C THR A 90 -43.64 -11.00 56.16
N PHE A 91 -44.63 -11.54 55.43
CA PHE A 91 -45.57 -12.61 55.84
C PHE A 91 -46.14 -13.24 54.54
N GLY A 92 -46.31 -14.56 54.38
CA GLY A 92 -45.84 -15.67 55.21
C GLY A 92 -46.65 -16.97 55.03
N GLY A 93 -46.09 -18.00 54.38
CA GLY A 93 -46.70 -19.34 54.20
C GLY A 93 -47.70 -19.47 53.02
N VAL A 94 -48.06 -20.66 52.53
CA VAL A 94 -47.73 -22.06 52.89
C VAL A 94 -47.71 -22.94 51.60
N ALA A 95 -47.02 -24.09 51.58
CA ALA A 95 -46.87 -25.06 50.47
C ALA A 95 -47.41 -26.46 50.86
N PRO A 96 -47.36 -27.57 50.05
CA PRO A 96 -46.92 -27.78 48.65
C PRO A 96 -48.14 -28.24 47.76
N ALA A 97 -48.14 -29.09 46.71
CA ALA A 97 -47.19 -30.01 46.06
C ALA A 97 -47.64 -30.36 44.61
N ASP A 98 -46.83 -31.17 43.88
CA ASP A 98 -47.11 -31.94 42.64
C ASP A 98 -47.54 -31.14 41.37
N GLU A 99 -47.25 -31.51 40.11
CA GLU A 99 -46.38 -32.52 39.46
C GLU A 99 -46.01 -31.98 38.04
N PRO A 100 -45.08 -32.56 37.25
CA PRO A 100 -44.40 -31.87 36.15
C PRO A 100 -45.01 -32.06 34.75
N VAL A 101 -44.66 -31.15 33.83
CA VAL A 101 -44.70 -31.39 32.37
C VAL A 101 -43.44 -30.80 31.73
N ASP A 102 -42.68 -31.66 31.04
CA ASP A 102 -41.56 -31.32 30.18
C ASP A 102 -41.61 -32.28 28.98
N LEU A 103 -41.29 -31.81 27.76
CA LEU A 103 -40.77 -32.57 26.61
C LEU A 103 -40.79 -31.77 25.29
N GLN A 104 -39.96 -32.21 24.35
CA GLN A 104 -39.69 -31.60 23.05
C GLN A 104 -40.08 -32.54 21.90
N ALA A 105 -39.85 -32.10 20.65
CA ALA A 105 -39.72 -32.94 19.44
C ALA A 105 -41.06 -33.54 18.90
N GLU A 106 -41.18 -34.01 17.65
CA GLU A 106 -40.28 -33.93 16.49
C GLU A 106 -41.07 -33.93 15.15
N SER A 107 -40.44 -34.35 14.05
CA SER A 107 -40.93 -34.25 12.66
C SER A 107 -41.70 -35.48 12.13
N VAL A 108 -42.00 -35.47 10.82
CA VAL A 108 -42.45 -36.57 9.92
C VAL A 108 -43.95 -36.61 9.54
N GLY A 109 -44.23 -36.76 8.23
CA GLY A 109 -45.55 -37.07 7.67
C GLY A 109 -45.56 -37.08 6.14
N VAL A 110 -45.71 -38.26 5.51
CA VAL A 110 -45.78 -38.45 4.04
C VAL A 110 -47.17 -38.96 3.65
N GLY A 111 -47.74 -38.52 2.53
CA GLY A 111 -48.97 -39.08 1.95
C GLY A 111 -49.45 -38.32 0.70
N ALA A 112 -50.04 -39.02 -0.25
CA ALA A 112 -50.58 -38.45 -1.50
C ALA A 112 -51.90 -39.13 -1.90
N ASP A 113 -52.77 -38.41 -2.62
CA ASP A 113 -53.88 -39.01 -3.38
C ASP A 113 -54.28 -38.12 -4.59
N VAL A 114 -55.21 -38.57 -5.44
CA VAL A 114 -55.27 -38.24 -6.89
C VAL A 114 -56.44 -37.37 -7.38
N SER A 115 -56.33 -36.94 -8.66
CA SER A 115 -57.39 -36.55 -9.64
C SER A 115 -57.51 -35.05 -10.01
N ALA A 116 -57.82 -34.65 -11.25
CA ALA A 116 -57.79 -35.36 -12.55
C ALA A 116 -57.94 -34.38 -13.76
N GLY A 117 -57.52 -34.81 -14.95
CA GLY A 117 -57.86 -34.24 -16.28
C GLY A 117 -56.93 -33.14 -16.82
N SER A 118 -56.84 -32.88 -18.13
CA SER A 118 -57.14 -33.73 -19.31
C SER A 118 -56.43 -33.14 -20.56
N ASP A 119 -56.32 -33.95 -21.63
CA ASP A 119 -55.90 -33.56 -23.00
C ASP A 119 -54.44 -33.09 -23.20
N GLY A 120 -53.75 -33.40 -24.30
CA GLY A 120 -54.06 -34.34 -25.38
C GLY A 120 -53.20 -34.12 -26.64
N VAL A 121 -52.87 -35.20 -27.38
CA VAL A 121 -52.39 -35.20 -28.80
C VAL A 121 -50.99 -34.55 -29.03
N ALA A 122 -49.86 -35.30 -29.09
CA ALA A 122 -49.36 -36.17 -30.19
C ALA A 122 -48.55 -35.42 -31.29
N GLU A 123 -47.54 -35.97 -32.00
CA GLU A 123 -46.77 -37.23 -31.88
C GLU A 123 -45.54 -37.24 -32.85
N ARG A 124 -44.46 -38.00 -32.52
CA ARG A 124 -43.38 -38.71 -33.31
C ARG A 124 -43.02 -38.29 -34.77
N ALA A 125 -41.81 -38.53 -35.32
CA ALA A 125 -40.49 -38.97 -34.81
C ALA A 125 -39.40 -38.77 -35.93
N ALA A 126 -38.35 -39.60 -35.94
CA ALA A 126 -37.21 -39.69 -36.90
C ALA A 126 -37.66 -39.92 -38.38
N ASP A 127 -36.81 -39.89 -39.42
CA ASP A 127 -35.52 -40.59 -39.54
C ASP A 127 -34.62 -40.16 -40.74
N GLU A 128 -33.42 -40.77 -40.84
CA GLU A 128 -32.45 -40.97 -41.96
C GLU A 128 -32.44 -40.08 -43.24
N GLY A 129 -31.23 -39.83 -43.81
CA GLY A 129 -31.09 -39.60 -45.27
C GLY A 129 -29.91 -38.77 -45.82
N THR A 130 -28.80 -39.43 -46.18
CA THR A 130 -27.76 -38.99 -47.17
C THR A 130 -27.78 -40.03 -48.33
N PRO A 131 -27.15 -39.88 -49.54
CA PRO A 131 -26.18 -38.87 -50.01
C PRO A 131 -26.30 -38.44 -51.51
N ALA A 132 -25.21 -37.87 -52.08
CA ALA A 132 -24.85 -37.75 -53.52
C ALA A 132 -25.69 -36.78 -54.40
N ALA A 133 -25.23 -36.21 -55.53
CA ALA A 133 -23.90 -35.85 -56.12
C ALA A 133 -24.21 -34.86 -57.30
N ALA A 134 -23.41 -34.45 -58.31
CA ALA A 134 -22.01 -34.56 -58.83
C ALA A 134 -21.88 -33.50 -59.97
N ALA A 135 -20.77 -33.22 -60.66
CA ALA A 135 -19.31 -33.13 -60.37
C ALA A 135 -18.58 -32.70 -61.68
N HIS A 136 -17.53 -31.87 -61.63
CA HIS A 136 -16.62 -31.64 -62.78
C HIS A 136 -15.20 -31.19 -62.38
N GLU A 137 -14.24 -31.32 -63.31
CA GLU A 137 -12.83 -31.55 -62.99
C GLU A 137 -11.86 -30.38 -63.29
N ALA A 138 -10.82 -30.27 -62.45
CA ALA A 138 -9.36 -30.23 -62.71
C ALA A 138 -8.80 -29.57 -64.03
N PRO A 139 -7.60 -28.93 -64.01
CA PRO A 139 -6.37 -29.69 -63.75
C PRO A 139 -5.21 -29.00 -62.97
N ALA A 140 -4.63 -29.79 -62.06
CA ALA A 140 -3.19 -30.04 -61.84
C ALA A 140 -2.18 -28.93 -61.38
N ALA A 141 -1.26 -29.39 -60.52
CA ALA A 141 0.00 -28.78 -60.02
C ALA A 141 -0.13 -27.56 -59.08
N GLY A 142 0.57 -27.52 -57.94
CA GLY A 142 1.39 -28.57 -57.30
C GLY A 142 2.31 -28.05 -56.19
N VAL A 143 3.04 -28.96 -55.55
CA VAL A 143 4.03 -28.73 -54.47
C VAL A 143 3.40 -28.31 -53.12
N ALA A 144 4.06 -28.67 -52.02
CA ALA A 144 3.66 -28.35 -50.65
C ALA A 144 4.61 -27.31 -50.04
N ASP A 145 4.12 -26.55 -49.06
CA ASP A 145 4.64 -26.68 -47.68
C ASP A 145 3.61 -26.15 -46.67
N ASP A 146 3.81 -26.45 -45.38
CA ASP A 146 2.85 -26.19 -44.30
C ASP A 146 3.20 -24.87 -43.56
N GLU A 147 2.60 -23.75 -43.96
CA GLU A 147 2.76 -22.46 -43.27
C GLU A 147 1.95 -22.40 -41.95
N HIS A 148 2.45 -23.11 -40.93
CA HIS A 148 2.13 -22.81 -39.54
C HIS A 148 2.69 -21.44 -39.15
N VAL A 149 1.84 -20.40 -39.26
CA VAL A 149 2.15 -19.03 -38.83
C VAL A 149 2.18 -18.97 -37.29
N GLU A 150 3.35 -19.22 -36.70
CA GLU A 150 3.57 -18.97 -35.27
C GLU A 150 3.43 -17.47 -34.95
N PRO A 151 2.71 -17.09 -33.88
CA PRO A 151 2.62 -15.70 -33.46
C PRO A 151 3.96 -15.26 -32.85
N VAL A 152 4.69 -14.41 -33.57
CA VAL A 152 6.00 -13.88 -33.14
C VAL A 152 5.86 -13.14 -31.81
N LEU A 153 6.30 -13.77 -30.73
CA LEU A 153 6.45 -13.16 -29.43
C LEU A 153 7.50 -12.03 -29.52
N PRO A 154 7.25 -10.83 -28.98
CA PRO A 154 8.21 -9.75 -29.02
C PRO A 154 9.47 -10.15 -28.23
N ALA A 155 10.63 -10.03 -28.87
CA ALA A 155 11.89 -10.49 -28.30
C ALA A 155 12.15 -9.87 -26.92
N ALA A 156 12.37 -10.74 -25.92
CA ALA A 156 12.73 -10.33 -24.58
C ALA A 156 14.04 -9.53 -24.62
N THR A 157 13.93 -8.21 -24.50
CA THR A 157 15.10 -7.34 -24.38
C THR A 157 15.76 -7.66 -23.05
N THR A 158 16.95 -8.26 -23.09
CA THR A 158 17.70 -8.70 -21.91
C THR A 158 18.31 -7.50 -21.16
N ILE A 159 17.44 -6.69 -20.57
CA ILE A 159 17.77 -5.93 -19.37
C ILE A 159 18.30 -6.96 -18.36
N SER A 160 19.43 -6.68 -17.72
CA SER A 160 19.97 -7.55 -16.67
C SER A 160 19.05 -7.47 -15.44
N SER A 161 18.00 -8.29 -15.44
CA SER A 161 16.96 -8.32 -14.42
C SER A 161 17.41 -9.14 -13.21
N ALA A 162 18.54 -8.77 -12.61
CA ALA A 162 18.71 -9.00 -11.19
C ALA A 162 17.52 -8.31 -10.48
N PRO A 163 16.68 -9.04 -9.72
CA PRO A 163 15.62 -8.39 -8.95
C PRO A 163 16.27 -7.34 -8.04
N PRO A 164 15.73 -6.12 -7.94
CA PRO A 164 16.33 -5.11 -7.09
C PRO A 164 16.39 -5.65 -5.66
N ALA A 165 17.59 -5.65 -5.07
CA ALA A 165 17.79 -6.06 -3.69
C ALA A 165 16.79 -5.29 -2.81
N ILE A 166 15.95 -6.02 -2.09
CA ILE A 166 14.91 -5.44 -1.25
C ILE A 166 15.54 -4.83 0.01
N VAL A 167 16.67 -5.42 0.44
CA VAL A 167 17.35 -5.11 1.70
C VAL A 167 18.24 -3.86 1.59
N ASP A 168 17.94 -2.83 2.39
CA ASP A 168 18.72 -1.60 2.53
C ASP A 168 19.14 -1.39 4.00
N ARG A 169 20.44 -1.16 4.23
CA ARG A 169 21.05 -0.90 5.54
C ARG A 169 20.47 0.30 6.29
N ARG A 170 19.77 1.21 5.62
CA ARG A 170 19.08 2.36 6.22
C ARG A 170 17.81 1.99 6.98
N ILE A 171 17.17 0.88 6.63
CA ILE A 171 15.88 0.46 7.20
C ILE A 171 15.83 -0.99 7.66
N ASP A 172 16.88 -1.79 7.43
CA ASP A 172 16.95 -3.20 7.79
C ASP A 172 18.11 -3.53 8.74
N CYS A 173 17.81 -4.27 9.81
CA CYS A 173 18.79 -5.04 10.57
C CYS A 173 19.24 -6.23 9.72
N ILE A 174 20.48 -6.19 9.22
CA ILE A 174 21.05 -7.25 8.39
C ILE A 174 21.90 -8.19 9.25
N VAL A 175 21.51 -9.46 9.30
CA VAL A 175 22.31 -10.57 9.84
C VAL A 175 22.95 -11.32 8.66
N PRO A 176 24.26 -11.18 8.41
CA PRO A 176 24.95 -12.02 7.45
C PRO A 176 25.08 -13.46 7.98
N ILE A 177 25.01 -14.43 7.08
CA ILE A 177 25.03 -15.86 7.37
C ILE A 177 26.04 -16.50 6.43
N ARG A 178 27.13 -17.03 6.99
CA ARG A 178 28.23 -17.63 6.24
C ARG A 178 27.95 -19.13 6.08
N LEU A 179 28.01 -19.66 4.86
CA LEU A 179 27.79 -21.08 4.59
C LEU A 179 29.11 -21.87 4.63
N GLY A 180 29.07 -23.12 5.11
CA GLY A 180 30.23 -24.01 5.06
C GLY A 180 30.61 -24.50 3.65
N ALA A 181 29.67 -24.47 2.70
CA ALA A 181 29.88 -24.79 1.28
C ALA A 181 28.77 -24.15 0.40
N PRO A 182 28.99 -23.90 -0.90
CA PRO A 182 27.99 -23.26 -1.76
C PRO A 182 26.72 -24.11 -1.96
N LEU A 183 25.58 -23.65 -1.44
CA LEU A 183 24.32 -24.39 -1.43
C LEU A 183 23.37 -23.97 -2.58
N PRO A 184 22.64 -24.90 -3.20
CA PRO A 184 21.61 -24.57 -4.18
C PRO A 184 20.38 -23.95 -3.50
N GLY A 185 19.80 -22.93 -4.14
CA GLY A 185 18.62 -22.21 -3.66
C GLY A 185 17.41 -23.11 -3.40
N ASP A 186 17.26 -24.21 -4.13
CA ASP A 186 16.22 -25.23 -3.96
C ASP A 186 16.19 -25.85 -2.55
N LYS A 187 17.34 -25.91 -1.87
CA LYS A 187 17.42 -26.35 -0.46
C LYS A 187 17.11 -25.23 0.53
N ILE A 188 17.47 -24.00 0.19
CA ILE A 188 17.38 -22.83 1.09
C ILE A 188 15.95 -22.27 1.09
N LEU A 189 15.29 -22.21 -0.07
CA LEU A 189 13.96 -21.64 -0.27
C LEU A 189 12.87 -22.24 0.63
N PRO A 190 12.74 -23.57 0.80
CA PRO A 190 11.75 -24.17 1.71
C PRO A 190 11.97 -23.84 3.18
N VAL A 191 13.22 -23.61 3.60
CA VAL A 191 13.55 -23.18 4.97
C VAL A 191 13.28 -21.68 5.13
N ALA A 192 13.71 -20.88 4.16
CA ALA A 192 13.48 -19.43 4.09
C ALA A 192 11.98 -19.08 4.12
N GLN A 193 11.11 -19.92 3.56
CA GLN A 193 9.65 -19.74 3.60
C GLN A 193 9.06 -19.81 5.02
N ARG A 194 9.78 -20.37 6.00
CA ARG A 194 9.37 -20.36 7.42
C ARG A 194 9.70 -19.01 8.08
N LEU A 195 10.83 -18.42 7.70
CA LEU A 195 11.32 -17.14 8.23
C LEU A 195 10.91 -15.98 7.30
N ARG A 196 9.61 -15.66 7.29
CA ARG A 196 9.02 -14.56 6.48
C ARG A 196 8.62 -13.32 7.30
N ARG A 197 8.49 -13.45 8.61
CA ARG A 197 8.11 -12.40 9.56
C ARG A 197 8.76 -12.63 10.91
N ALA A 198 8.94 -11.55 11.67
CA ALA A 198 9.19 -11.55 13.10
C ALA A 198 8.25 -10.49 13.71
N GLY A 199 7.33 -10.91 14.59
CA GLY A 199 6.18 -10.11 14.99
C GLY A 199 5.47 -9.40 13.83
N SER A 200 5.41 -8.07 13.92
CA SER A 200 4.82 -7.19 12.91
C SER A 200 5.68 -7.01 11.65
N LYS A 201 6.98 -7.27 11.72
CA LYS A 201 7.94 -6.89 10.67
C LYS A 201 8.08 -7.97 9.58
N PRO A 202 8.19 -7.60 8.29
CA PRO A 202 8.59 -8.52 7.24
C PRO A 202 10.07 -8.89 7.39
N VAL A 203 10.41 -10.15 7.12
CA VAL A 203 11.80 -10.63 7.05
C VAL A 203 12.12 -11.06 5.63
N HIS A 204 13.19 -10.49 5.07
CA HIS A 204 13.69 -10.80 3.74
C HIS A 204 14.97 -11.65 3.87
N ILE A 205 15.18 -12.57 2.93
CA ILE A 205 16.38 -13.39 2.86
C ILE A 205 16.90 -13.32 1.42
N GLU A 206 18.14 -12.89 1.30
CA GLU A 206 18.85 -12.73 0.03
C GLU A 206 20.10 -13.60 0.03
N GLY A 207 20.50 -14.05 -1.16
CA GLY A 207 21.73 -14.79 -1.39
C GLY A 207 22.65 -14.04 -2.34
N LYS A 208 23.94 -14.33 -2.23
CA LYS A 208 24.97 -13.87 -3.15
C LYS A 208 25.63 -15.10 -3.79
N PRO A 209 25.46 -15.30 -5.11
CA PRO A 209 26.11 -16.39 -5.82
C PRO A 209 27.58 -16.08 -6.09
N GLU A 210 28.34 -17.10 -6.50
CA GLU A 210 29.79 -16.99 -6.77
C GLU A 210 30.09 -15.85 -7.77
N GLY A 211 30.85 -14.85 -7.32
CA GLY A 211 31.16 -13.64 -8.10
C GLY A 211 29.98 -12.68 -8.38
N GLY A 212 28.78 -12.96 -7.86
CA GLY A 212 27.55 -12.22 -8.13
C GLY A 212 27.25 -11.06 -7.17
N GLN A 213 26.10 -10.42 -7.40
CA GLN A 213 25.51 -9.43 -6.50
C GLN A 213 24.50 -10.08 -5.54
N TRP A 214 24.04 -9.33 -4.54
CA TRP A 214 22.96 -9.77 -3.67
C TRP A 214 21.62 -9.79 -4.42
N GLU A 215 20.93 -10.92 -4.40
CA GLU A 215 19.65 -11.13 -5.05
C GLU A 215 18.70 -11.97 -4.18
N LEU A 216 17.41 -11.99 -4.55
CA LEU A 216 16.44 -12.90 -3.96
C LEU A 216 16.77 -14.35 -4.32
N LEU A 217 16.53 -15.26 -3.37
CA LEU A 217 16.78 -16.69 -3.56
C LEU A 217 15.99 -17.27 -4.74
N GLN A 218 16.70 -17.89 -5.69
CA GLN A 218 16.17 -18.55 -6.88
C GLN A 218 16.53 -20.04 -6.90
N ASN A 219 15.66 -20.87 -7.49
CA ASN A 219 15.95 -22.28 -7.76
C ASN A 219 17.07 -22.42 -8.81
N GLY A 220 17.89 -23.47 -8.71
CA GLY A 220 19.01 -23.74 -9.62
C GLY A 220 20.26 -22.88 -9.40
N VAL A 221 20.15 -21.70 -8.78
CA VAL A 221 21.29 -20.84 -8.42
C VAL A 221 22.00 -21.41 -7.18
N ARG A 222 23.33 -21.27 -7.10
CA ARG A 222 24.13 -21.65 -5.92
C ARG A 222 24.66 -20.42 -5.21
N TYR A 223 24.44 -20.34 -3.90
CA TYR A 223 24.79 -19.21 -3.06
C TYR A 223 25.97 -19.55 -2.13
N GLU A 224 26.88 -18.59 -1.93
CA GLU A 224 28.04 -18.72 -1.04
C GLU A 224 27.81 -17.99 0.30
N GLU A 225 27.30 -16.76 0.22
CA GLU A 225 26.91 -15.94 1.36
C GLU A 225 25.39 -15.74 1.33
N LEU A 226 24.76 -15.79 2.50
CA LEU A 226 23.35 -15.41 2.68
C LEU A 226 23.26 -14.21 3.63
N ARG A 227 22.15 -13.47 3.55
CA ARG A 227 21.79 -12.45 4.54
C ARG A 227 20.31 -12.51 4.85
N ALA A 228 19.97 -12.54 6.14
CA ALA A 228 18.62 -12.32 6.62
C ALA A 228 18.48 -10.85 7.04
N ALA A 229 17.32 -10.26 6.81
CA ALA A 229 17.07 -8.84 7.03
C ALA A 229 15.68 -8.60 7.62
N ALA A 230 15.63 -8.03 8.83
CA ALA A 230 14.39 -7.61 9.49
C ALA A 230 14.27 -6.09 9.46
N GLN A 231 13.08 -5.59 9.12
CA GLN A 231 12.85 -4.16 9.01
C GLN A 231 12.83 -3.48 10.40
N LEU A 232 13.64 -2.41 10.54
CA LEU A 232 13.87 -1.67 11.79
C LEU A 232 12.65 -0.85 12.24
N ALA A 233 11.90 -0.27 11.31
CA ALA A 233 10.68 0.48 11.61
C ALA A 233 9.68 0.40 10.44
N ASN A 234 8.39 0.47 10.75
CA ASN A 234 7.29 0.65 9.80
C ASN A 234 6.16 1.46 10.48
N ARG A 235 5.02 1.73 9.83
CA ARG A 235 3.91 2.47 10.47
C ARG A 235 3.25 1.74 11.66
N SER A 236 3.51 0.45 11.85
CA SER A 236 3.16 -0.26 13.10
C SER A 236 4.21 -0.11 14.23
N GLY A 237 5.28 0.67 14.01
CA GLY A 237 6.25 1.15 15.00
C GLY A 237 7.69 0.71 14.75
N ALA A 238 8.58 1.05 15.69
CA ALA A 238 9.93 0.49 15.81
C ALA A 238 9.93 -1.05 15.99
N LEU A 239 11.04 -1.69 15.65
CA LEU A 239 11.38 -3.08 16.02
C LEU A 239 11.64 -3.16 17.53
N ASN A 240 10.85 -3.97 18.23
CA ASN A 240 10.98 -4.13 19.68
C ASN A 240 11.92 -5.28 20.08
N GLU A 241 12.39 -5.28 21.33
CA GLU A 241 13.27 -6.30 21.92
C GLU A 241 12.70 -7.74 21.79
N LEU A 242 11.37 -7.88 21.88
CA LEU A 242 10.67 -9.14 21.63
C LEU A 242 10.74 -9.58 20.17
N GLU A 243 10.45 -8.68 19.22
CA GLU A 243 10.48 -8.95 17.77
C GLU A 243 11.91 -9.23 17.29
N PHE A 244 12.90 -8.54 17.85
CA PHE A 244 14.32 -8.84 17.62
C PHE A 244 14.69 -10.23 18.16
N SER A 245 14.18 -10.62 19.34
CA SER A 245 14.40 -11.96 19.91
C SER A 245 13.75 -13.07 19.07
N GLU A 246 12.55 -12.84 18.54
CA GLU A 246 11.91 -13.73 17.56
C GLU A 246 12.74 -13.83 16.27
N PHE A 247 13.23 -12.69 15.74
CA PHE A 247 14.06 -12.65 14.54
C PHE A 247 15.38 -13.42 14.73
N VAL A 248 16.12 -13.19 15.82
CA VAL A 248 17.35 -13.91 16.15
C VAL A 248 17.09 -15.41 16.26
N THR A 249 16.02 -15.81 16.97
CA THR A 249 15.63 -17.22 17.13
C THR A 249 15.29 -17.86 15.78
N GLY A 250 14.53 -17.17 14.92
CA GLY A 250 14.16 -17.64 13.60
C GLY A 250 15.34 -17.73 12.63
N VAL A 251 16.25 -16.75 12.66
CA VAL A 251 17.50 -16.77 11.87
C VAL A 251 18.43 -17.89 12.33
N GLN A 252 18.55 -18.14 13.63
CA GLN A 252 19.32 -19.28 14.13
C GLN A 252 18.75 -20.60 13.62
N GLN A 253 17.43 -20.84 13.77
CA GLN A 253 16.77 -22.04 13.25
C GLN A 253 16.89 -22.19 11.72
N PHE A 254 16.88 -21.08 10.99
CA PHE A 254 17.12 -21.07 9.54
C PHE A 254 18.57 -21.47 9.21
N ALA A 255 19.55 -20.94 9.95
CA ALA A 255 20.97 -21.22 9.76
C ALA A 255 21.34 -22.67 10.17
N ASP A 256 20.82 -23.15 11.31
CA ASP A 256 20.97 -24.54 11.78
C ASP A 256 20.48 -25.55 10.73
N ALA A 257 19.39 -25.23 10.03
CA ALA A 257 18.79 -26.09 9.01
C ALA A 257 19.53 -26.08 7.65
N ILE A 258 20.59 -25.27 7.51
CA ILE A 258 21.42 -25.18 6.29
C ILE A 258 22.93 -25.26 6.57
N ASP A 259 23.34 -25.70 7.78
CA ASP A 259 24.73 -25.73 8.24
C ASP A 259 25.45 -24.36 8.09
N GLY A 260 24.73 -23.27 8.37
CA GLY A 260 25.21 -21.89 8.28
C GLY A 260 25.57 -21.27 9.62
N ALA A 261 26.49 -20.31 9.62
CA ALA A 261 26.90 -19.53 10.80
C ALA A 261 26.37 -18.08 10.70
N PRO A 262 25.35 -17.69 11.49
CA PRO A 262 24.83 -16.33 11.54
C PRO A 262 25.69 -15.42 12.44
N GLU A 263 25.78 -14.14 12.10
CA GLU A 263 26.55 -13.14 12.84
C GLU A 263 25.61 -11.99 13.27
N PHE A 264 25.13 -12.05 14.51
CA PHE A 264 24.11 -11.14 15.02
C PHE A 264 24.69 -9.79 15.49
N PRO A 265 24.05 -8.65 15.16
CA PRO A 265 24.39 -7.35 15.75
C PRO A 265 23.90 -7.24 17.20
N ASP A 266 24.37 -6.21 17.92
CA ASP A 266 23.92 -5.97 19.30
C ASP A 266 22.43 -5.57 19.36
N MET A 267 21.73 -6.11 20.36
CA MET A 267 20.29 -5.88 20.56
C MET A 267 19.99 -4.44 20.95
N MET A 268 20.77 -3.83 21.85
CA MET A 268 20.51 -2.47 22.33
C MET A 268 20.83 -1.43 21.25
N GLU A 269 21.93 -1.61 20.50
CA GLU A 269 22.26 -0.74 19.37
C GLU A 269 21.18 -0.85 18.27
N THR A 270 20.76 -2.06 17.90
CA THR A 270 19.73 -2.27 16.87
C THR A 270 18.38 -1.66 17.28
N VAL A 271 17.95 -1.87 18.52
CA VAL A 271 16.67 -1.33 19.03
C VAL A 271 16.74 0.19 19.24
N ALA A 272 17.89 0.75 19.59
CA ALA A 272 18.08 2.20 19.63
C ALA A 272 17.95 2.83 18.24
N MET A 273 18.63 2.27 17.23
CA MET A 273 18.53 2.70 15.83
C MET A 273 17.10 2.54 15.28
N ALA A 274 16.39 1.47 15.64
CA ALA A 274 14.98 1.27 15.31
C ALA A 274 14.07 2.37 15.89
N ARG A 275 14.29 2.77 17.15
CA ARG A 275 13.56 3.86 17.82
C ARG A 275 13.87 5.24 17.22
N GLU A 276 15.11 5.47 16.79
CA GLU A 276 15.49 6.71 16.09
C GLU A 276 14.83 6.80 14.70
N LEU A 277 14.86 5.71 13.92
CA LEU A 277 14.23 5.63 12.60
C LEU A 277 12.70 5.77 12.68
N ASP A 278 12.05 5.16 13.67
CA ASP A 278 10.63 5.33 13.98
C ASP A 278 10.31 6.79 14.35
N GLY A 279 11.14 7.41 15.20
CA GLY A 279 11.03 8.82 15.57
C GLY A 279 11.22 9.78 14.38
N PHE A 280 12.06 9.44 13.40
CA PHE A 280 12.21 10.18 12.14
C PHE A 280 10.99 9.97 11.22
N ALA A 281 10.55 8.72 11.05
CA ALA A 281 9.39 8.38 10.23
C ALA A 281 8.13 9.10 10.74
N ALA A 282 7.87 9.08 12.05
CA ALA A 282 6.73 9.77 12.67
C ALA A 282 6.77 11.30 12.54
N GLN A 283 7.95 11.91 12.34
CA GLN A 283 8.08 13.35 12.00
C GLN A 283 7.84 13.66 10.52
N CYS A 284 7.89 12.63 9.67
CA CYS A 284 7.76 12.73 8.23
C CYS A 284 6.46 12.11 7.69
N ASP A 285 5.67 11.44 8.55
CA ASP A 285 4.42 10.76 8.19
C ASP A 285 3.28 11.76 7.96
N ALA A 286 3.30 12.39 6.79
CA ALA A 286 2.25 13.29 6.33
C ALA A 286 1.26 12.56 5.41
N GLN A 287 -0.02 12.73 5.70
CA GLN A 287 -1.12 12.34 4.82
C GLN A 287 -1.96 13.58 4.53
N LEU A 288 -2.30 13.81 3.26
CA LEU A 288 -3.06 14.98 2.81
C LEU A 288 -4.39 14.54 2.22
N SER A 289 -5.49 15.04 2.78
CA SER A 289 -6.85 14.89 2.24
C SER A 289 -7.26 16.10 1.39
N ILE A 290 -8.01 15.84 0.33
CA ILE A 290 -8.83 16.84 -0.38
C ILE A 290 -10.22 16.24 -0.56
N ASN A 291 -11.26 16.95 -0.10
CA ASN A 291 -12.63 16.49 -0.20
C ASN A 291 -13.34 17.15 -1.38
N VAL A 292 -14.12 16.36 -2.12
CA VAL A 292 -14.96 16.80 -3.24
C VAL A 292 -16.41 16.53 -2.84
N MET A 293 -17.18 17.59 -2.60
CA MET A 293 -18.53 17.49 -2.03
C MET A 293 -19.59 17.95 -3.04
N SER A 294 -20.67 17.17 -3.18
CA SER A 294 -21.78 17.46 -4.10
C SER A 294 -22.42 18.81 -3.81
N ASP A 295 -22.81 19.52 -4.87
CA ASP A 295 -23.59 20.77 -4.78
C ASP A 295 -25.11 20.53 -4.68
N GLY A 296 -25.57 19.30 -4.97
CA GLY A 296 -26.98 18.94 -5.06
C GLY A 296 -27.29 17.56 -4.49
N ALA A 297 -27.70 16.62 -5.35
CA ALA A 297 -28.08 15.27 -4.92
C ALA A 297 -26.85 14.44 -4.49
N PRO A 298 -26.99 13.49 -3.54
CA PRO A 298 -25.98 12.46 -3.29
C PRO A 298 -25.75 11.60 -4.54
N TRP A 299 -24.50 11.26 -4.83
CA TRP A 299 -24.16 10.33 -5.89
C TRP A 299 -24.37 8.89 -5.40
N SER A 300 -24.70 7.95 -6.30
CA SER A 300 -24.66 6.52 -5.99
C SER A 300 -23.22 5.99 -6.08
N ALA A 301 -22.90 4.95 -5.30
CA ALA A 301 -21.59 4.32 -5.36
C ALA A 301 -21.28 3.76 -6.76
N ASN A 302 -22.28 3.22 -7.46
CA ASN A 302 -22.11 2.74 -8.84
C ASN A 302 -21.64 3.86 -9.79
N TYR A 303 -22.17 5.07 -9.65
CA TYR A 303 -21.72 6.23 -10.43
C TYR A 303 -20.27 6.62 -10.11
N VAL A 304 -19.90 6.67 -8.82
CA VAL A 304 -18.52 6.99 -8.40
C VAL A 304 -17.52 5.92 -8.88
N GLN A 305 -17.90 4.64 -8.85
CA GLN A 305 -17.10 3.55 -9.42
C GLN A 305 -16.93 3.72 -10.93
N ALA A 306 -17.99 4.04 -11.67
CA ALA A 306 -17.91 4.22 -13.11
C ALA A 306 -16.94 5.37 -13.48
N VAL A 307 -17.04 6.51 -12.79
CA VAL A 307 -16.15 7.67 -12.99
C VAL A 307 -14.69 7.34 -12.65
N ALA A 308 -14.43 6.76 -11.47
CA ALA A 308 -13.08 6.37 -11.07
C ALA A 308 -12.44 5.34 -12.04
N SER A 309 -13.26 4.42 -12.56
CA SER A 309 -12.82 3.42 -13.53
C SER A 309 -12.54 4.04 -14.91
N GLN A 310 -13.37 5.00 -15.35
CA GLN A 310 -13.17 5.76 -16.59
C GLN A 310 -11.87 6.58 -16.55
N ASP A 311 -11.52 7.13 -15.39
CA ASP A 311 -10.28 7.88 -15.18
C ASP A 311 -9.03 6.99 -15.02
N GLY A 312 -9.19 5.66 -15.10
CA GLY A 312 -8.10 4.70 -14.93
C GLY A 312 -7.52 4.72 -13.51
N LEU A 313 -8.37 4.77 -12.49
CA LEU A 313 -8.02 4.34 -11.13
C LEU A 313 -8.42 2.87 -10.96
N LEU A 314 -7.60 2.08 -10.27
CA LEU A 314 -7.88 0.67 -10.03
C LEU A 314 -8.50 0.46 -8.65
N LEU A 315 -9.50 -0.40 -8.54
CA LEU A 315 -10.11 -0.76 -7.25
C LEU A 315 -9.11 -1.57 -6.40
N SER A 316 -8.87 -1.14 -5.16
CA SER A 316 -8.03 -1.86 -4.21
C SER A 316 -8.60 -3.23 -3.87
N ARG A 317 -7.73 -4.18 -3.52
CA ARG A 317 -8.07 -5.54 -3.09
C ARG A 317 -9.09 -5.58 -1.94
N ASP A 318 -9.08 -4.56 -1.08
CA ASP A 318 -10.00 -4.44 0.07
C ASP A 318 -11.43 -4.05 -0.33
N GLY A 319 -11.60 -3.53 -1.55
CA GLY A 319 -12.87 -3.03 -2.08
C GLY A 319 -13.30 -1.64 -1.59
N THR A 320 -12.55 -0.98 -0.71
CA THR A 320 -12.96 0.30 -0.08
C THR A 320 -12.44 1.56 -0.74
N ARG A 321 -11.39 1.46 -1.57
CA ARG A 321 -10.64 2.60 -2.13
C ARG A 321 -10.24 2.31 -3.57
N PHE A 322 -10.33 3.30 -4.44
CA PHE A 322 -9.68 3.30 -5.75
C PHE A 322 -8.28 3.91 -5.63
N VAL A 323 -7.32 3.47 -6.45
CA VAL A 323 -5.93 3.89 -6.41
C VAL A 323 -5.53 4.42 -7.79
N LYS A 324 -5.01 5.65 -7.85
CA LYS A 324 -4.36 6.16 -9.06
C LYS A 324 -2.91 5.68 -9.08
N LEU A 325 -2.52 4.99 -10.15
CA LEU A 325 -1.14 4.53 -10.35
C LEU A 325 -0.34 5.46 -11.29
N ASP A 326 0.97 5.48 -11.12
CA ASP A 326 1.92 6.12 -12.04
C ASP A 326 2.31 5.18 -13.21
N ALA A 327 3.18 5.67 -14.10
CA ALA A 327 3.71 4.91 -15.23
C ALA A 327 4.57 3.69 -14.84
N LYS A 328 5.00 3.59 -13.57
CA LYS A 328 5.78 2.48 -12.98
C LYS A 328 4.88 1.53 -12.14
N GLN A 329 3.56 1.74 -12.15
CA GLN A 329 2.55 1.02 -11.35
C GLN A 329 2.61 1.26 -9.83
N ASN A 330 3.14 2.40 -9.40
CA ASN A 330 3.17 2.83 -8.00
C ASN A 330 1.91 3.63 -7.61
N PRO A 331 1.42 3.55 -6.36
CA PRO A 331 0.34 4.41 -5.89
C PRO A 331 0.76 5.89 -5.83
N VAL A 332 -0.08 6.77 -6.37
CA VAL A 332 0.08 8.23 -6.34
C VAL A 332 -0.87 8.85 -5.32
N PHE A 333 -2.17 8.60 -5.48
CA PHE A 333 -3.20 8.99 -4.52
C PHE A 333 -4.34 7.97 -4.54
N MET A 334 -5.16 7.98 -3.49
CA MET A 334 -6.35 7.14 -3.33
C MET A 334 -7.62 7.97 -3.44
N LEU A 335 -8.71 7.35 -3.85
CA LEU A 335 -10.07 7.90 -3.82
C LEU A 335 -10.94 6.99 -2.94
N GLN A 336 -11.56 7.57 -1.92
CA GLN A 336 -12.49 6.92 -1.01
C GLN A 336 -13.88 7.58 -1.08
N PHE A 337 -14.94 6.81 -0.84
CA PHE A 337 -16.33 7.27 -0.88
C PHE A 337 -17.06 6.89 0.41
N GLY A 338 -16.79 7.66 1.47
CA GLY A 338 -17.23 7.33 2.84
C GLY A 338 -16.81 5.92 3.25
N ASP A 339 -17.74 5.19 3.88
CA ASP A 339 -17.56 3.80 4.34
C ASP A 339 -18.12 2.77 3.34
N THR A 340 -17.98 3.04 2.04
CA THR A 340 -18.46 2.15 0.96
C THR A 340 -17.43 1.08 0.62
N ASN A 341 -17.88 -0.18 0.54
CA ASN A 341 -17.12 -1.29 -0.02
C ASN A 341 -17.71 -1.71 -1.37
N PHE A 342 -17.05 -1.31 -2.45
CA PHE A 342 -17.42 -1.54 -3.86
C PHE A 342 -17.38 -3.03 -4.29
N LEU A 343 -16.99 -3.96 -3.41
CA LEU A 343 -17.04 -5.41 -3.63
C LEU A 343 -18.10 -6.13 -2.80
N ARG A 344 -18.79 -5.44 -1.87
CA ARG A 344 -19.68 -6.08 -0.87
C ARG A 344 -21.01 -5.36 -0.65
N ASP A 345 -21.07 -4.05 -0.85
CA ASP A 345 -22.28 -3.27 -0.69
C ASP A 345 -23.14 -3.25 -1.96
N ASP A 346 -24.45 -3.05 -1.80
CA ASP A 346 -25.32 -2.71 -2.94
C ASP A 346 -25.09 -1.25 -3.36
N LEU A 347 -24.41 -1.10 -4.48
CA LEU A 347 -23.97 0.19 -5.04
C LEU A 347 -25.11 0.98 -5.70
N THR A 348 -26.30 0.39 -5.77
CA THR A 348 -27.56 1.04 -6.21
C THR A 348 -28.16 1.87 -5.09
N TYR A 349 -28.11 1.37 -3.85
CA TYR A 349 -28.70 2.01 -2.67
C TYR A 349 -27.68 2.76 -1.79
N LYS A 350 -26.41 2.32 -1.73
CA LYS A 350 -25.37 3.13 -1.09
C LYS A 350 -25.05 4.34 -1.95
N GLY A 351 -25.27 5.52 -1.36
CA GLY A 351 -24.94 6.82 -1.93
C GLY A 351 -24.36 7.75 -0.87
N GLY A 352 -23.77 8.84 -1.35
CA GLY A 352 -23.02 9.78 -0.53
C GLY A 352 -22.75 11.08 -1.29
N ASN A 353 -22.53 12.16 -0.54
CA ASN A 353 -22.30 13.49 -1.08
C ASN A 353 -20.84 13.94 -1.00
N MET A 354 -19.91 13.06 -0.62
CA MET A 354 -18.50 13.39 -0.41
C MET A 354 -17.58 12.28 -0.90
N ILE A 355 -16.63 12.65 -1.75
CA ILE A 355 -15.50 11.84 -2.20
C ILE A 355 -14.25 12.41 -1.52
N THR A 356 -13.45 11.58 -0.87
CA THR A 356 -12.19 11.99 -0.23
C THR A 356 -11.03 11.46 -1.06
N LEU A 357 -10.19 12.38 -1.55
CA LEU A 357 -8.92 12.06 -2.18
C LEU A 357 -7.83 12.09 -1.11
N VAL A 358 -6.99 11.06 -1.07
CA VAL A 358 -5.95 10.88 -0.03
C VAL A 358 -4.60 10.66 -0.68
N LEU A 359 -3.67 11.59 -0.44
CA LEU A 359 -2.26 11.48 -0.81
C LEU A 359 -1.44 11.02 0.40
N ASP A 360 -0.72 9.90 0.21
CA ASP A 360 0.30 9.40 1.12
C ASP A 360 1.65 10.01 0.72
N VAL A 361 2.08 11.05 1.45
CA VAL A 361 3.12 11.98 0.96
C VAL A 361 4.50 11.34 0.80
N PRO A 362 5.05 10.57 1.77
CA PRO A 362 6.35 9.91 1.61
C PRO A 362 6.34 8.77 0.60
N VAL A 363 5.16 8.18 0.33
CA VAL A 363 4.99 7.00 -0.53
C VAL A 363 4.89 7.37 -2.01
N ALA A 364 4.38 8.56 -2.33
CA ALA A 364 4.33 9.08 -3.69
C ALA A 364 5.70 9.65 -4.15
N GLU A 365 6.02 9.52 -5.44
CA GLU A 365 7.27 10.02 -6.04
C GLU A 365 7.22 11.54 -6.23
N GLU A 366 8.25 12.28 -5.78
CA GLU A 366 8.25 13.75 -5.86
C GLU A 366 8.20 14.28 -7.30
N ASP A 367 8.92 13.66 -8.23
CA ASP A 367 9.16 14.21 -9.58
C ASP A 367 7.89 14.26 -10.46
N ILE A 368 6.82 13.54 -10.07
CA ILE A 368 5.47 13.62 -10.68
C ILE A 368 4.56 14.68 -10.05
N LEU A 369 5.01 15.40 -9.02
CA LEU A 369 4.26 16.45 -8.30
C LEU A 369 2.87 15.98 -7.82
N PRO A 370 2.80 14.94 -6.97
CA PRO A 370 1.59 14.14 -6.74
C PRO A 370 0.44 14.95 -6.10
N PHE A 371 0.76 15.94 -5.26
CA PHE A 371 -0.23 16.86 -4.69
C PHE A 371 -0.91 17.72 -5.75
N ARG A 372 -0.17 18.17 -6.77
CA ARG A 372 -0.73 18.97 -7.88
C ARG A 372 -1.60 18.11 -8.79
N LEU A 373 -1.15 16.89 -9.11
CA LEU A 373 -1.98 15.89 -9.81
C LEU A 373 -3.29 15.61 -9.07
N MET A 374 -3.25 15.49 -7.73
CA MET A 374 -4.46 15.33 -6.92
C MET A 374 -5.36 16.58 -6.94
N CYS A 375 -4.79 17.79 -6.90
CA CYS A 375 -5.55 19.04 -7.00
C CYS A 375 -6.23 19.21 -8.37
N ASP A 376 -5.53 18.95 -9.46
CA ASP A 376 -6.06 19.09 -10.82
C ASP A 376 -7.09 18.00 -11.13
N TYR A 377 -6.90 16.79 -10.60
CA TYR A 377 -7.91 15.74 -10.60
C TYR A 377 -9.14 16.13 -9.78
N ALA A 378 -8.97 16.71 -8.58
CA ALA A 378 -10.09 17.18 -7.75
C ALA A 378 -10.93 18.25 -8.48
N LYS A 379 -10.28 19.22 -9.13
CA LYS A 379 -10.93 20.25 -9.95
C LYS A 379 -11.72 19.63 -11.11
N SER A 380 -11.06 18.84 -11.97
CA SER A 380 -11.69 18.23 -13.15
C SER A 380 -12.82 17.25 -12.78
N LEU A 381 -12.65 16.48 -11.70
CA LEU A 381 -13.72 15.65 -11.13
C LEU A 381 -14.91 16.53 -10.72
N SER A 382 -14.66 17.62 -9.98
CA SER A 382 -15.73 18.50 -9.47
C SER A 382 -16.54 19.20 -10.56
N GLU A 383 -15.88 19.67 -11.63
CA GLU A 383 -16.52 20.26 -12.81
C GLU A 383 -17.42 19.26 -13.55
N ARG A 384 -17.03 17.98 -13.59
CA ARG A 384 -17.74 16.93 -14.33
C ARG A 384 -18.94 16.33 -13.59
N ILE A 385 -18.94 16.32 -12.25
CA ILE A 385 -19.96 15.60 -11.45
C ILE A 385 -20.92 16.51 -10.66
N GLY A 386 -20.78 17.84 -10.74
CA GLY A 386 -21.55 18.79 -9.92
C GLY A 386 -21.07 18.81 -8.48
N ALA A 387 -19.84 19.29 -8.26
CA ALA A 387 -19.24 19.34 -6.93
C ALA A 387 -18.40 20.59 -6.68
N ARG A 388 -18.03 20.77 -5.41
CA ARG A 388 -17.07 21.77 -4.94
C ARG A 388 -15.94 21.11 -4.16
N VAL A 389 -14.71 21.56 -4.40
CA VAL A 389 -13.54 21.16 -3.61
C VAL A 389 -13.59 21.87 -2.25
N VAL A 390 -13.42 21.12 -1.16
CA VAL A 390 -13.53 21.61 0.22
C VAL A 390 -12.44 21.06 1.15
N ASP A 391 -12.13 21.82 2.19
CA ASP A 391 -11.31 21.36 3.33
C ASP A 391 -12.08 20.33 4.18
N ASP A 392 -11.42 19.72 5.18
CA ASP A 392 -12.07 18.77 6.09
C ASP A 392 -13.15 19.43 6.99
N SER A 393 -13.09 20.76 7.15
CA SER A 393 -14.15 21.59 7.74
C SER A 393 -15.30 21.92 6.77
N ARG A 394 -15.31 21.33 5.55
CA ARG A 394 -16.29 21.49 4.47
C ARG A 394 -16.37 22.89 3.85
N ARG A 395 -15.43 23.79 4.17
CA ARG A 395 -15.32 25.13 3.57
C ARG A 395 -14.63 25.03 2.20
N PRO A 396 -14.96 25.88 1.20
CA PRO A 396 -14.23 25.91 -0.06
C PRO A 396 -12.72 26.10 0.17
N LEU A 397 -11.89 25.24 -0.42
CA LEU A 397 -10.43 25.25 -0.20
C LEU A 397 -9.77 26.32 -1.10
N PRO A 398 -9.22 27.42 -0.55
CA PRO A 398 -8.70 28.52 -1.37
C PRO A 398 -7.33 28.18 -1.97
N GLU A 399 -7.03 28.75 -3.13
CA GLU A 399 -5.77 28.51 -3.84
C GLU A 399 -4.51 28.92 -3.03
N SER A 400 -4.63 29.94 -2.17
CA SER A 400 -3.58 30.33 -1.23
C SER A 400 -3.23 29.22 -0.22
N ALA A 401 -4.21 28.42 0.23
CA ALA A 401 -3.96 27.28 1.10
C ALA A 401 -3.25 26.14 0.33
N LEU A 402 -3.65 25.89 -0.92
CA LEU A 402 -2.95 24.92 -1.79
C LEU A 402 -1.47 25.29 -1.99
N VAL A 403 -1.18 26.58 -2.22
CA VAL A 403 0.21 27.07 -2.34
C VAL A 403 0.98 26.94 -1.03
N ALA A 404 0.34 27.16 0.13
CA ALA A 404 0.98 26.97 1.44
C ALA A 404 1.32 25.49 1.70
N ILE A 405 0.41 24.57 1.36
CA ILE A 405 0.62 23.12 1.48
C ILE A 405 1.75 22.67 0.55
N ASP A 406 1.77 23.13 -0.70
CA ASP A 406 2.85 22.83 -1.67
C ASP A 406 4.23 23.32 -1.15
N GLN A 407 4.31 24.47 -0.48
CA GLN A 407 5.54 24.94 0.17
C GLN A 407 5.95 24.13 1.41
N GLN A 408 5.00 23.60 2.18
CA GLN A 408 5.27 22.72 3.32
C GLN A 408 5.73 21.33 2.84
N LEU A 409 5.12 20.83 1.77
CA LEU A 409 5.45 19.58 1.08
C LEU A 409 6.91 19.57 0.58
N MET A 410 7.36 20.63 -0.09
CA MET A 410 8.76 20.75 -0.54
C MET A 410 9.77 20.71 0.62
N LYS A 411 9.42 21.22 1.81
CA LYS A 411 10.29 21.14 3.01
C LYS A 411 10.35 19.72 3.58
N LEU A 412 9.28 18.94 3.46
CA LEU A 412 9.25 17.53 3.87
C LEU A 412 10.06 16.65 2.91
N TYR A 413 9.93 16.86 1.60
CA TYR A 413 10.74 16.17 0.60
C TYR A 413 12.25 16.46 0.78
N ALA A 414 12.62 17.72 1.04
CA ALA A 414 14.01 18.07 1.35
C ALA A 414 14.58 17.33 2.58
N LYS A 415 13.79 17.15 3.65
CA LYS A 415 14.20 16.35 4.83
C LYS A 415 14.38 14.86 4.51
N LEU A 416 13.49 14.29 3.70
CA LEU A 416 13.56 12.90 3.28
C LEU A 416 14.81 12.64 2.41
N GLU A 417 15.15 13.57 1.52
CA GLU A 417 16.38 13.51 0.72
C GLU A 417 17.65 13.73 1.58
N GLU A 418 17.63 14.64 2.56
CA GLU A 418 18.76 14.85 3.49
C GLU A 418 19.05 13.61 4.35
N ALA A 419 18.02 12.86 4.74
CA ALA A 419 18.16 11.54 5.38
C ALA A 419 18.58 10.42 4.42
N GLY A 420 18.62 10.68 3.10
CA GLY A 420 18.92 9.69 2.07
C GLY A 420 17.81 8.67 1.82
N ILE A 421 16.56 9.03 2.14
CA ILE A 421 15.34 8.19 1.98
C ILE A 421 14.31 8.96 1.11
N PRO A 422 14.62 9.24 -0.19
CA PRO A 422 13.81 10.09 -1.07
C PRO A 422 12.32 9.72 -1.15
N ALA A 423 11.43 10.70 -1.28
CA ALA A 423 10.00 10.46 -1.41
C ALA A 423 9.67 9.55 -2.61
N GLY A 424 8.88 8.51 -2.34
CA GLY A 424 8.52 7.47 -3.31
C GLY A 424 9.61 6.46 -3.66
N SER A 425 10.79 6.51 -3.03
CA SER A 425 11.79 5.45 -3.22
C SER A 425 11.28 4.10 -2.66
N PRO A 426 11.77 2.94 -3.16
CA PRO A 426 11.38 1.62 -2.62
C PRO A 426 11.62 1.49 -1.11
N VAL A 427 12.72 2.08 -0.62
CA VAL A 427 13.09 2.13 0.80
C VAL A 427 12.03 2.89 1.60
N THR A 428 11.62 4.06 1.12
CA THR A 428 10.61 4.93 1.74
C THR A 428 9.25 4.23 1.78
N ARG A 429 8.83 3.57 0.70
CA ARG A 429 7.56 2.84 0.68
C ARG A 429 7.53 1.62 1.61
N ARG A 430 8.68 1.03 1.91
CA ARG A 430 8.82 0.02 2.96
C ARG A 430 8.72 0.66 4.34
N LEU A 431 9.46 1.74 4.61
CA LEU A 431 9.42 2.46 5.89
C LEU A 431 8.02 2.98 6.25
N PHE A 432 7.25 3.45 5.27
CA PHE A 432 5.88 3.91 5.46
C PHE A 432 4.82 2.82 5.19
N SER A 433 5.19 1.53 5.12
CA SER A 433 4.20 0.44 5.06
C SER A 433 3.45 0.29 6.38
N GLN A 434 2.20 -0.14 6.31
CA GLN A 434 1.44 -0.65 7.47
C GLN A 434 2.12 -1.91 8.06
#